data_AF-A0A517NW96-F1
#
_entry.id   AF-A0A517NW96-F1
#
_cell.length_a   1.000
_cell.length_b   1.000
_cell.length_c   1.000
_cell.angle_alpha   90.00
_cell.angle_beta   90.00
_cell.angle_gamma   90.00
#
_symmetry.space_group_name_H-M   'P 1'
#
loop_
_entity.id
_entity.type
_entity.pdbx_description
1 polymer ?
#
loop_
_entity_poly.entity_id
_entity_poly.type
_entity_poly.pdbx_seq_one_letter_code
_entity_poly.pdbx_strand_id
1 'polypeptide(L)'
;MPRSGIMFQLFALLLLCNQSGCSSLETKTSEPLVKPLNGSLSQSLGHEPEGKSPVGKSDERTLCMKAAESVAKEGHAKEAILLYEKAESLDRSSDSLDAVLAPLFAQVGQTDKAVARYQRVIGQGTATPETYNNLAWTLIESGRCTEAAANVDLGLETYPNNERLRASRAVVAYKLDDRDEAMKQFIELYGPAAAHHNLAVLDIEHGKLKQAEKHLSKATQIPNCLPQSLALHETLRTKVAKLNHQQAL
;
A
#
# COMPACT_ATOMS: atom_id res chain seq x y z
N MET A 1 -6.91 -21.21 -5.80
CA MET A 1 -5.62 -20.67 -6.29
C MET A 1 -5.60 -19.18 -5.96
N PRO A 2 -4.73 -18.69 -5.07
CA PRO A 2 -4.84 -17.34 -4.55
C PRO A 2 -4.27 -16.32 -5.56
N ARG A 3 -5.13 -15.41 -6.02
CA ARG A 3 -4.77 -14.25 -6.84
C ARG A 3 -4.30 -13.11 -5.92
N SER A 4 -3.10 -13.19 -5.33
CA SER A 4 -2.60 -12.15 -4.41
C SER A 4 -1.35 -11.41 -4.88
N GLY A 5 -1.05 -11.41 -6.19
CA GLY A 5 0.22 -10.85 -6.70
C GLY A 5 0.12 -9.75 -7.75
N ILE A 6 -1.05 -9.49 -8.34
CA ILE A 6 -1.16 -8.59 -9.52
C ILE A 6 -1.78 -7.23 -9.18
N MET A 7 -2.47 -7.11 -8.03
CA MET A 7 -3.19 -5.87 -7.67
C MET A 7 -2.25 -4.73 -7.22
N PHE A 8 -0.99 -5.03 -6.85
CA PHE A 8 -0.03 -4.01 -6.39
C PHE A 8 0.75 -3.30 -7.51
N GLN A 9 0.73 -3.81 -8.75
CA GLN A 9 1.52 -3.22 -9.84
C GLN A 9 0.77 -2.22 -10.74
N LEU A 10 -0.56 -2.12 -10.64
CA LEU A 10 -1.33 -1.18 -11.45
C LEU A 10 -1.53 0.20 -10.80
N PHE A 11 -1.19 0.36 -9.52
CA PHE A 11 -1.33 1.62 -8.79
C PHE A 11 -0.15 2.59 -8.97
N ALA A 12 0.94 2.15 -9.60
CA ALA A 12 2.15 2.96 -9.83
C ALA A 12 2.11 3.83 -11.10
N LEU A 13 1.00 3.88 -11.83
CA LEU A 13 0.91 4.56 -13.14
C LEU A 13 0.21 5.92 -13.10
N LEU A 14 0.21 6.61 -11.94
CA LEU A 14 -0.38 7.94 -11.79
C LEU A 14 0.58 9.09 -11.42
N LEU A 15 1.91 8.88 -11.39
CA LEU A 15 2.86 10.00 -11.29
C LEU A 15 4.12 9.72 -12.12
N LEU A 16 4.30 10.44 -13.23
CA LEU A 16 5.56 10.50 -13.99
C LEU A 16 6.31 11.77 -13.59
N CYS A 17 7.62 11.66 -13.33
CA CYS A 17 8.60 12.56 -13.92
C CYS A 17 10.03 12.01 -13.85
N ASN A 18 10.71 12.18 -14.99
CA ASN A 18 12.10 11.86 -15.32
C ASN A 18 13.13 12.32 -14.29
N GLN A 19 14.17 11.51 -14.06
CA GLN A 19 15.55 11.94 -14.32
C GLN A 19 16.40 10.79 -14.87
N SER A 20 17.09 11.12 -15.95
CA SER A 20 18.14 10.37 -16.65
C SER A 20 19.53 10.71 -16.10
N GLY A 21 20.42 9.71 -16.13
CA GLY A 21 21.89 9.85 -16.03
C GLY A 21 22.43 9.48 -14.65
N CYS A 22 23.57 8.81 -14.46
CA CYS A 22 24.59 8.26 -15.36
C CYS A 22 25.38 7.16 -14.59
N SER A 23 25.83 6.14 -15.31
CA SER A 23 27.16 5.49 -15.29
C SER A 23 27.95 5.36 -13.97
N SER A 24 28.32 4.13 -13.59
CA SER A 24 29.64 3.49 -13.89
C SER A 24 30.05 2.42 -12.86
N LEU A 25 30.49 1.25 -13.39
CA LEU A 25 31.60 0.34 -12.98
C LEU A 25 31.95 0.18 -11.47
N GLU A 26 32.13 -1.00 -10.88
CA GLU A 26 33.00 -2.11 -11.31
C GLU A 26 32.53 -3.47 -10.78
N THR A 27 32.64 -4.48 -11.63
CA THR A 27 32.60 -5.90 -11.29
C THR A 27 33.96 -6.37 -10.78
N LYS A 28 34.02 -7.01 -9.60
CA LYS A 28 35.04 -8.03 -9.33
C LYS A 28 34.60 -9.04 -8.25
N THR A 29 34.57 -10.29 -8.72
CA THR A 29 34.90 -11.54 -8.02
C THR A 29 33.95 -12.11 -6.94
N SER A 30 33.19 -13.14 -7.35
CA SER A 30 33.25 -14.54 -6.87
C SER A 30 34.15 -14.77 -5.64
N GLU A 31 33.76 -15.44 -4.54
CA GLU A 31 33.15 -16.78 -4.43
C GLU A 31 32.88 -17.09 -2.91
N PRO A 32 32.42 -18.31 -2.48
CA PRO A 32 31.40 -18.48 -1.45
C PRO A 32 31.94 -18.83 -0.06
N LEU A 33 31.20 -18.41 0.98
CA LEU A 33 31.61 -18.53 2.38
C LEU A 33 30.95 -19.73 3.07
N VAL A 34 31.54 -20.94 2.95
CA VAL A 34 31.35 -22.02 3.94
C VAL A 34 32.56 -22.95 3.99
N LYS A 35 33.26 -23.02 5.14
CA LYS A 35 33.75 -24.27 5.76
C LYS A 35 34.18 -24.05 7.22
N PRO A 36 34.12 -25.09 8.07
CA PRO A 36 34.15 -24.98 9.52
C PRO A 36 35.57 -25.04 10.09
N LEU A 37 35.83 -24.33 11.18
CA LEU A 37 37.09 -24.41 11.92
C LEU A 37 36.95 -25.33 13.13
N ASN A 38 37.62 -26.47 13.06
CA ASN A 38 37.99 -27.32 14.19
C ASN A 38 39.41 -26.93 14.65
N GLY A 39 39.64 -26.97 15.97
CA GLY A 39 40.94 -27.35 16.53
C GLY A 39 41.87 -26.25 17.03
N SER A 40 41.80 -26.00 18.35
CA SER A 40 42.88 -25.77 19.32
C SER A 40 44.06 -24.84 18.99
N LEU A 41 44.25 -23.82 19.84
CA LEU A 41 45.51 -23.59 20.55
C LEU A 41 45.30 -22.69 21.77
N SER A 42 45.85 -23.14 22.88
CA SER A 42 45.75 -22.63 24.25
C SER A 42 46.65 -21.43 24.53
N GLN A 43 46.15 -20.56 25.41
CA GLN A 43 46.85 -19.67 26.37
C GLN A 43 47.88 -18.64 25.87
N SER A 44 47.54 -17.36 26.01
CA SER A 44 48.32 -16.39 26.79
C SER A 44 47.58 -15.05 26.94
N LEU A 45 47.24 -14.74 28.19
CA LEU A 45 47.18 -13.43 28.86
C LEU A 45 46.92 -12.13 28.05
N GLY A 46 45.87 -11.42 28.46
CA GLY A 46 45.93 -9.97 28.64
C GLY A 46 45.33 -9.11 27.52
N HIS A 47 44.00 -9.02 27.48
CA HIS A 47 43.22 -7.77 27.37
C HIS A 47 41.75 -8.15 27.15
N GLU A 48 40.93 -7.99 28.19
CA GLU A 48 39.49 -7.84 27.95
C GLU A 48 39.29 -6.56 27.12
N PRO A 49 38.56 -6.58 25.99
CA PRO A 49 38.04 -5.35 25.45
C PRO A 49 36.97 -4.84 26.40
N GLU A 50 37.27 -3.69 26.98
CA GLU A 50 36.43 -2.91 27.86
C GLU A 50 34.96 -2.89 27.40
N GLY A 51 34.08 -3.28 28.32
CA GLY A 51 32.78 -2.67 28.57
C GLY A 51 31.97 -2.21 27.37
N LYS A 52 31.23 -3.12 26.74
CA LYS A 52 29.88 -2.73 26.28
C LYS A 52 29.03 -2.55 27.54
N SER A 53 28.89 -1.30 27.96
CA SER A 53 27.88 -0.90 28.94
C SER A 53 26.56 -1.60 28.58
N PRO A 54 25.82 -2.20 29.53
CA PRO A 54 24.56 -2.86 29.22
C PRO A 54 23.66 -1.82 28.57
N VAL A 55 23.42 -1.98 27.27
CA VAL A 55 22.53 -1.11 26.49
C VAL A 55 21.24 -1.01 27.30
N GLY A 56 20.92 0.18 27.79
CA GLY A 56 19.73 0.36 28.62
C GLY A 56 18.51 -0.06 27.80
N LYS A 57 17.45 -0.56 28.46
CA LYS A 57 16.22 -0.98 27.74
C LYS A 57 15.67 0.08 26.78
N SER A 58 15.85 1.37 27.13
CA SER A 58 15.53 2.53 26.29
C SER A 58 16.41 2.64 25.03
N ASP A 59 17.71 2.39 25.17
CA ASP A 59 18.66 2.41 24.05
C ASP A 59 18.41 1.21 23.11
N GLU A 60 18.08 0.04 23.68
CA GLU A 60 17.74 -1.16 22.91
C GLU A 60 16.42 -0.96 22.15
N ARG A 61 15.41 -0.35 22.77
CA ARG A 61 14.16 0.01 22.08
C ARG A 61 14.43 0.93 20.90
N THR A 62 15.21 1.97 21.11
CA THR A 62 15.57 2.93 20.06
C THR A 62 16.30 2.26 18.91
N LEU A 63 17.23 1.34 19.22
CA LEU A 63 17.94 0.56 18.21
C LEU A 63 17.00 -0.34 17.41
N CYS A 64 16.06 -1.04 18.09
CA CYS A 64 15.06 -1.88 17.44
C CYS A 64 14.18 -1.06 16.50
N MET A 65 13.73 0.14 16.91
CA MET A 65 12.92 1.01 16.05
C MET A 65 13.67 1.50 14.82
N LYS A 66 14.93 1.93 14.96
CA LYS A 66 15.75 2.38 13.83
C LYS A 66 16.02 1.24 12.85
N ALA A 67 16.31 0.04 13.35
CA ALA A 67 16.48 -1.14 12.53
C ALA A 67 15.18 -1.50 11.80
N ALA A 68 14.05 -1.48 12.50
CA ALA A 68 12.73 -1.75 11.92
C ALA A 68 12.40 -0.77 10.78
N GLU A 69 12.69 0.51 10.96
CA GLU A 69 12.47 1.55 9.94
C GLU A 69 13.32 1.29 8.68
N SER A 70 14.60 0.96 8.86
CA SER A 70 15.50 0.65 7.73
C SER A 70 15.00 -0.56 6.94
N VAL A 71 14.67 -1.64 7.65
CA VAL A 71 14.20 -2.90 7.08
C VAL A 71 12.84 -2.72 6.39
N ALA A 72 11.95 -1.89 6.95
CA ALA A 72 10.69 -1.52 6.31
C ALA A 72 10.90 -0.76 4.99
N LYS A 73 11.84 0.19 4.95
CA LYS A 73 12.18 0.95 3.72
C LYS A 73 12.73 0.05 2.61
N GLU A 74 13.37 -1.05 2.97
CA GLU A 74 13.85 -2.07 2.02
C GLU A 74 12.75 -3.06 1.58
N GLY A 75 11.53 -2.93 2.09
CA GLY A 75 10.38 -3.77 1.72
C GLY A 75 10.20 -5.04 2.56
N HIS A 76 11.04 -5.25 3.59
CA HIS A 76 11.01 -6.41 4.47
C HIS A 76 10.01 -6.21 5.63
N ALA A 77 8.72 -6.13 5.28
CA ALA A 77 7.67 -5.75 6.24
C ALA A 77 7.49 -6.73 7.41
N LYS A 78 7.71 -8.04 7.21
CA LYS A 78 7.56 -9.04 8.27
C LYS A 78 8.64 -8.88 9.34
N GLU A 79 9.87 -8.67 8.91
CA GLU A 79 11.03 -8.44 9.75
C GLU A 79 10.91 -7.12 10.52
N ALA A 80 10.43 -6.07 9.84
CA ALA A 80 10.15 -4.79 10.48
C ALA A 80 9.10 -4.92 11.60
N ILE A 81 8.02 -5.68 11.38
CA ILE A 81 7.01 -5.95 12.42
C ILE A 81 7.64 -6.59 13.65
N LEU A 82 8.48 -7.62 13.47
CA LEU A 82 9.14 -8.31 14.59
C LEU A 82 10.02 -7.36 15.41
N LEU A 83 10.76 -6.47 14.74
CA LEU A 83 11.61 -5.48 15.40
C LEU A 83 10.79 -4.41 16.14
N TYR A 84 9.69 -3.94 15.54
CA TYR A 84 8.78 -3.01 16.21
C TYR A 84 8.05 -3.64 17.40
N GLU A 85 7.56 -4.88 17.28
CA GLU A 85 6.95 -5.62 18.40
C GLU A 85 7.98 -5.86 19.54
N LYS A 86 9.24 -6.14 19.18
CA LYS A 86 10.33 -6.20 20.17
C LYS A 86 10.51 -4.84 20.86
N ALA A 87 10.53 -3.74 20.12
CA ALA A 87 10.59 -2.39 20.68
C ALA A 87 9.41 -2.09 21.64
N GLU A 88 8.18 -2.47 21.31
CA GLU A 88 7.02 -2.35 22.21
C GLU A 88 7.17 -3.20 23.48
N SER A 89 7.80 -4.36 23.38
CA SER A 89 8.01 -5.25 24.53
C SER A 89 9.03 -4.72 25.54
N LEU A 90 9.99 -3.90 25.07
CA LEU A 90 11.07 -3.34 25.88
C LEU A 90 10.60 -2.15 26.73
N ASP A 91 9.67 -1.35 26.22
CA ASP A 91 9.01 -0.29 26.97
C ASP A 91 7.57 -0.07 26.48
N ARG A 92 6.62 -0.55 27.27
CA ARG A 92 5.17 -0.42 27.01
C ARG A 92 4.59 0.93 27.43
N SER A 93 5.36 1.76 28.15
CA SER A 93 4.92 3.09 28.62
C SER A 93 5.29 4.23 27.67
N SER A 94 6.13 3.93 26.67
CA SER A 94 6.59 4.87 25.64
C SER A 94 5.55 5.07 24.52
N ASP A 95 5.88 5.98 23.59
CA ASP A 95 5.04 6.36 22.45
C ASP A 95 4.53 5.13 21.68
N SER A 96 3.23 5.17 21.35
CA SER A 96 2.56 4.11 20.60
C SER A 96 3.21 3.92 19.23
N LEU A 97 3.43 2.66 18.85
CA LEU A 97 3.89 2.29 17.50
C LEU A 97 2.73 1.91 16.57
N ASP A 98 1.47 2.16 16.98
CA ASP A 98 0.29 1.78 16.21
C ASP A 98 0.29 2.39 14.79
N ALA A 99 0.70 3.66 14.66
CA ALA A 99 0.73 4.36 13.37
C ALA A 99 1.75 3.76 12.37
N VAL A 100 2.83 3.16 12.87
CA VAL A 100 3.85 2.51 12.02
C VAL A 100 3.58 1.02 11.82
N LEU A 101 3.02 0.33 12.82
CA LEU A 101 2.70 -1.10 12.73
C LEU A 101 1.46 -1.39 11.90
N ALA A 102 0.42 -0.54 11.95
CA ALA A 102 -0.81 -0.76 11.20
C ALA A 102 -0.61 -0.95 9.68
N PRO A 103 0.11 -0.07 8.95
CA PRO A 103 0.35 -0.27 7.52
C PRO A 103 1.20 -1.51 7.22
N LEU A 104 2.17 -1.84 8.09
CA LEU A 104 2.98 -3.06 7.92
C LEU A 104 2.12 -4.32 8.06
N PHE A 105 1.21 -4.36 9.04
CA PHE A 105 0.27 -5.46 9.19
C PHE A 105 -0.67 -5.59 7.98
N ALA A 106 -1.12 -4.46 7.41
CA ALA A 106 -1.94 -4.46 6.20
C ALA A 106 -1.14 -5.04 5.02
N GLN A 107 0.10 -4.60 4.81
CA GLN A 107 0.99 -5.07 3.75
C GLN A 107 1.24 -6.59 3.79
N VAL A 108 1.33 -7.18 4.99
CA VAL A 108 1.54 -8.63 5.14
C VAL A 108 0.23 -9.44 5.20
N GLY A 109 -0.92 -8.81 4.95
CA GLY A 109 -2.24 -9.46 4.93
C GLY A 109 -2.78 -9.83 6.31
N GLN A 110 -2.22 -9.30 7.40
CA GLN A 110 -2.75 -9.46 8.75
C GLN A 110 -3.82 -8.38 9.02
N THR A 111 -4.91 -8.43 8.25
CA THR A 111 -5.96 -7.41 8.20
C THR A 111 -6.50 -7.04 9.57
N ASP A 112 -6.92 -8.01 10.41
CA ASP A 112 -7.56 -7.68 11.68
C ASP A 112 -6.60 -6.98 12.67
N LYS A 113 -5.31 -7.33 12.62
CA LYS A 113 -4.29 -6.62 13.41
C LYS A 113 -4.11 -5.19 12.90
N ALA A 114 -4.07 -5.00 11.59
CA ALA A 114 -3.97 -3.67 10.98
C ALA A 114 -5.17 -2.79 11.37
N VAL A 115 -6.39 -3.33 11.24
CA VAL A 115 -7.64 -2.63 11.62
C VAL A 115 -7.63 -2.23 13.08
N ALA A 116 -7.32 -3.17 14.00
CA ALA A 116 -7.26 -2.86 15.43
C ALA A 116 -6.23 -1.77 15.75
N ARG A 117 -5.06 -1.81 15.10
CA ARG A 117 -3.99 -0.80 15.27
C ARG A 117 -4.44 0.57 14.74
N TYR A 118 -5.03 0.65 13.54
CA TYR A 118 -5.58 1.90 13.01
C TYR A 118 -6.68 2.49 13.89
N GLN A 119 -7.59 1.66 14.41
CA GLN A 119 -8.65 2.12 15.32
C GLN A 119 -8.08 2.71 16.62
N ARG A 120 -6.94 2.21 17.12
CA ARG A 120 -6.27 2.82 18.27
C ARG A 120 -5.65 4.17 17.94
N VAL A 121 -5.06 4.35 16.76
CA VAL A 121 -4.57 5.67 16.30
C VAL A 121 -5.72 6.68 16.25
N ILE A 122 -6.89 6.27 15.71
CA ILE A 122 -8.10 7.09 15.68
C ILE A 122 -8.58 7.42 17.11
N GLY A 123 -8.66 6.41 17.99
CA GLY A 123 -9.09 6.60 19.37
C GLY A 123 -8.15 7.47 20.22
N GLN A 124 -6.87 7.56 19.84
CA GLN A 124 -5.88 8.45 20.47
C GLN A 124 -5.98 9.91 19.98
N GLY A 125 -6.80 10.20 18.96
CA GLY A 125 -6.93 11.54 18.40
C GLY A 125 -5.72 12.00 17.56
N THR A 126 -4.84 11.07 17.18
CA THR A 126 -3.64 11.33 16.37
C THR A 126 -3.81 10.91 14.90
N ALA A 127 -5.01 10.49 14.52
CA ALA A 127 -5.31 10.11 13.15
C ALA A 127 -5.23 11.29 12.19
N THR A 128 -4.72 11.00 10.99
CA THR A 128 -4.63 11.93 9.86
C THR A 128 -5.54 11.44 8.72
N PRO A 129 -5.75 12.23 7.65
CA PRO A 129 -6.45 11.72 6.47
C PRO A 129 -5.82 10.45 5.88
N GLU A 130 -4.51 10.28 6.02
CA GLU A 130 -3.82 9.07 5.59
C GLU A 130 -4.18 7.86 6.46
N THR A 131 -4.34 8.03 7.78
CA THR A 131 -4.82 6.96 8.68
C THR A 131 -6.19 6.45 8.23
N TYR A 132 -7.15 7.34 8.02
CA TYR A 132 -8.49 6.98 7.55
C TYR A 132 -8.44 6.33 6.16
N ASN A 133 -7.65 6.88 5.24
CA ASN A 133 -7.50 6.31 3.90
C ASN A 133 -6.93 4.88 3.95
N ASN A 134 -5.87 4.66 4.70
CA ASN A 134 -5.20 3.36 4.74
C ASN A 134 -6.07 2.30 5.44
N LEU A 135 -6.81 2.69 6.48
CA LEU A 135 -7.81 1.81 7.08
C LEU A 135 -8.94 1.49 6.08
N ALA A 136 -9.43 2.47 5.33
CA ALA A 136 -10.46 2.24 4.31
C ALA A 136 -10.00 1.23 3.25
N TRP A 137 -8.78 1.39 2.72
CA TRP A 137 -8.21 0.43 1.76
C TRP A 137 -8.00 -0.95 2.36
N THR A 138 -7.50 -1.04 3.60
CA THR A 138 -7.36 -2.32 4.32
C THR A 138 -8.72 -3.04 4.46
N LEU A 139 -9.79 -2.29 4.71
CA LEU A 139 -11.15 -2.81 4.82
C LEU A 139 -11.72 -3.21 3.44
N ILE A 140 -11.49 -2.42 2.39
CA ILE A 140 -11.90 -2.74 1.01
C ILE A 140 -11.25 -4.04 0.54
N GLU A 141 -9.93 -4.19 0.73
CA GLU A 141 -9.17 -5.36 0.29
C GLU A 141 -9.60 -6.64 1.00
N SER A 142 -10.11 -6.53 2.24
CA SER A 142 -10.68 -7.63 3.01
C SER A 142 -12.18 -7.85 2.77
N GLY A 143 -12.80 -7.09 1.86
CA GLY A 143 -14.23 -7.19 1.54
C GLY A 143 -15.17 -6.52 2.53
N ARG A 144 -14.65 -5.86 3.57
CA ARG A 144 -15.41 -5.16 4.63
C ARG A 144 -15.81 -3.75 4.20
N CYS A 145 -16.48 -3.65 3.05
CA CYS A 145 -16.74 -2.36 2.39
C CYS A 145 -17.71 -1.45 3.15
N THR A 146 -18.64 -2.01 3.92
CA THR A 146 -19.55 -1.23 4.79
C THR A 146 -18.80 -0.53 5.92
N GLU A 147 -17.83 -1.21 6.53
CA GLU A 147 -16.96 -0.62 7.54
C GLU A 147 -16.01 0.42 6.92
N ALA A 148 -15.53 0.18 5.69
CA ALA A 148 -14.74 1.15 4.96
C ALA A 148 -15.54 2.46 4.74
N ALA A 149 -16.84 2.36 4.42
CA ALA A 149 -17.72 3.53 4.25
C ALA A 149 -17.81 4.35 5.54
N ALA A 150 -18.14 3.68 6.65
CA ALA A 150 -18.24 4.35 7.96
C ALA A 150 -16.92 5.02 8.36
N ASN A 151 -15.78 4.38 8.11
CA ASN A 151 -14.47 4.93 8.41
C ASN A 151 -14.12 6.14 7.51
N VAL A 152 -14.46 6.10 6.21
CA VAL A 152 -14.25 7.25 5.32
C VAL A 152 -15.15 8.42 5.71
N ASP A 153 -16.41 8.15 6.03
CA ASP A 153 -17.36 9.19 6.49
C ASP A 153 -16.87 9.84 7.79
N LEU A 154 -16.40 9.05 8.77
CA LEU A 154 -15.76 9.57 9.99
C LEU A 154 -14.53 10.46 9.68
N GLY A 155 -13.69 10.03 8.74
CA GLY A 155 -12.54 10.84 8.30
C GLY A 155 -12.97 12.15 7.66
N LEU A 156 -14.06 12.16 6.90
CA LEU A 156 -14.62 13.35 6.25
C LEU A 156 -15.35 14.29 7.22
N GLU A 157 -15.90 13.79 8.33
CA GLU A 157 -16.39 14.65 9.41
C GLU A 157 -15.28 15.56 9.96
N THR A 158 -14.06 15.02 10.09
CA THR A 158 -12.90 15.77 10.57
C THR A 158 -12.21 16.57 9.45
N TYR A 159 -12.17 16.02 8.24
CA TYR A 159 -11.45 16.58 7.10
C TYR A 159 -12.34 16.71 5.86
N PRO A 160 -13.36 17.59 5.89
CA PRO A 160 -14.45 17.60 4.88
C PRO A 160 -13.97 17.89 3.46
N ASN A 161 -12.87 18.64 3.31
CA ASN A 161 -12.32 19.01 2.01
C ASN A 161 -11.16 18.12 1.57
N ASN A 162 -10.83 17.05 2.29
CA ASN A 162 -9.72 16.19 1.88
C ASN A 162 -10.09 15.40 0.61
N GLU A 163 -9.44 15.72 -0.51
CA GLU A 163 -9.72 15.11 -1.82
C GLU A 163 -9.48 13.60 -1.83
N ARG A 164 -8.46 13.11 -1.12
CA ARG A 164 -8.15 11.68 -1.05
C ARG A 164 -9.25 10.90 -0.35
N LEU A 165 -9.77 11.40 0.76
CA LEU A 165 -10.90 10.78 1.45
C LEU A 165 -12.18 10.82 0.61
N ARG A 166 -12.46 11.93 -0.08
CA ARG A 166 -13.59 12.02 -1.01
C ARG A 166 -13.46 11.03 -2.16
N ALA A 167 -12.26 10.85 -2.71
CA ALA A 167 -11.99 9.84 -3.74
C ALA A 167 -12.18 8.40 -3.20
N SER A 168 -11.69 8.12 -1.99
CA SER A 168 -11.90 6.84 -1.33
C SER A 168 -13.38 6.56 -1.08
N ARG A 169 -14.20 7.58 -0.77
CA ARG A 169 -15.67 7.45 -0.66
C ARG A 169 -16.30 7.01 -1.98
N ALA A 170 -15.88 7.59 -3.10
CA ALA A 170 -16.35 7.20 -4.43
C ALA A 170 -15.98 5.74 -4.77
N VAL A 171 -14.76 5.31 -4.41
CA VAL A 171 -14.33 3.91 -4.56
C VAL A 171 -15.17 2.98 -3.67
N VAL A 172 -15.42 3.35 -2.42
CA VAL A 172 -16.25 2.55 -1.51
C VAL A 172 -17.68 2.42 -2.02
N ALA A 173 -18.29 3.51 -2.52
CA ALA A 173 -19.61 3.46 -3.15
C ALA A 173 -19.63 2.46 -4.32
N TYR A 174 -18.60 2.48 -5.17
CA TYR A 174 -18.45 1.48 -6.23
C TYR A 174 -18.34 0.06 -5.65
N LYS A 175 -17.57 -0.15 -4.58
CA LYS A 175 -17.42 -1.49 -3.98
C LYS A 175 -18.72 -2.00 -3.33
N LEU A 176 -19.60 -1.09 -2.92
CA LEU A 176 -20.96 -1.38 -2.40
C LEU A 176 -22.03 -1.52 -3.51
N ASP A 177 -21.60 -1.58 -4.77
CA ASP A 177 -22.47 -1.65 -5.95
C ASP A 177 -23.29 -0.38 -6.26
N ASP A 178 -23.07 0.72 -5.53
CA ASP A 178 -23.69 2.03 -5.81
C ASP A 178 -22.89 2.79 -6.88
N ARG A 179 -23.09 2.38 -8.14
CA ARG A 179 -22.41 2.97 -9.31
C ARG A 179 -22.79 4.42 -9.56
N ASP A 180 -24.03 4.79 -9.25
CA ASP A 180 -24.54 6.13 -9.52
C ASP A 180 -23.94 7.14 -8.54
N GLU A 181 -23.85 6.80 -7.25
CA GLU A 181 -23.17 7.66 -6.28
C GLU A 181 -21.66 7.71 -6.56
N ALA A 182 -21.02 6.59 -6.89
CA ALA A 182 -19.60 6.59 -7.27
C ALA A 182 -19.32 7.52 -8.47
N MET A 183 -20.17 7.46 -9.51
CA MET A 183 -20.09 8.35 -10.66
C MET A 183 -20.23 9.81 -10.24
N LYS A 184 -21.27 10.13 -9.48
CA LYS A 184 -21.54 11.50 -9.02
C LYS A 184 -20.35 12.07 -8.25
N GLN A 185 -19.83 11.33 -7.27
CA GLN A 185 -18.69 11.74 -6.46
C GLN A 185 -17.43 11.95 -7.32
N PHE A 186 -17.15 11.06 -8.28
CA PHE A 186 -16.01 11.27 -9.18
C PHE A 186 -16.18 12.46 -10.13
N ILE A 187 -17.40 12.73 -10.61
CA ILE A 187 -17.69 13.92 -11.44
C ILE A 187 -17.43 15.19 -10.63
N GLU A 188 -17.91 15.25 -9.39
CA GLU A 188 -17.71 16.39 -8.51
C GLU A 188 -16.22 16.65 -8.22
N LEU A 189 -15.40 15.60 -8.11
CA LEU A 189 -13.96 15.73 -7.81
C LEU A 189 -13.09 16.03 -9.04
N TYR A 190 -13.33 15.34 -10.14
CA TYR A 190 -12.38 15.28 -11.26
C TYR A 190 -13.01 15.63 -12.63
N GLY A 191 -14.31 15.90 -12.66
CA GLY A 191 -15.06 16.13 -13.88
C GLY A 191 -15.42 14.84 -14.64
N PRO A 192 -16.28 14.96 -15.67
CA PRO A 192 -16.93 13.81 -16.29
C PRO A 192 -16.01 12.88 -17.08
N ALA A 193 -14.96 13.42 -17.73
CA ALA A 193 -13.99 12.60 -18.46
C ALA A 193 -13.20 11.68 -17.50
N ALA A 194 -12.67 12.25 -16.42
CA ALA A 194 -11.91 11.51 -15.42
C ALA A 194 -12.81 10.57 -14.60
N ALA A 195 -14.06 10.93 -14.34
CA ALA A 195 -15.01 10.03 -13.68
C ALA A 195 -15.26 8.75 -14.48
N HIS A 196 -15.49 8.87 -15.80
CA HIS A 196 -15.58 7.71 -16.67
C HIS A 196 -14.28 6.90 -16.73
N HIS A 197 -13.12 7.55 -16.74
CA HIS A 197 -11.84 6.85 -16.65
C HIS A 197 -11.73 6.02 -15.36
N ASN A 198 -12.00 6.63 -14.21
CA ASN A 198 -11.88 5.99 -12.90
C ASN A 198 -12.82 4.79 -12.77
N LEU A 199 -14.08 4.93 -13.20
CA LEU A 199 -15.03 3.80 -13.21
C LEU A 199 -14.59 2.69 -14.15
N ALA A 200 -13.98 3.02 -15.29
CA ALA A 200 -13.45 1.99 -16.18
C ALA A 200 -12.28 1.22 -15.55
N VAL A 201 -11.37 1.90 -14.84
CA VAL A 201 -10.30 1.25 -14.09
C VAL A 201 -10.87 0.30 -13.04
N LEU A 202 -11.85 0.77 -12.25
CA LEU A 202 -12.53 -0.07 -11.27
C LEU A 202 -13.24 -1.26 -11.93
N ASP A 203 -13.93 -1.07 -13.05
CA ASP A 203 -14.56 -2.16 -13.79
C ASP A 203 -13.56 -3.18 -14.33
N ILE A 204 -12.37 -2.74 -14.79
CA ILE A 204 -11.29 -3.64 -15.21
C ILE A 204 -10.82 -4.51 -14.05
N GLU A 205 -10.60 -3.93 -12.88
CA GLU A 205 -10.19 -4.66 -11.68
C GLU A 205 -11.19 -5.75 -11.27
N HIS A 206 -12.48 -5.52 -11.51
CA HIS A 206 -13.55 -6.49 -11.22
C HIS A 206 -13.89 -7.38 -12.42
N GLY A 207 -13.11 -7.33 -13.49
CA GLY A 207 -13.32 -8.15 -14.69
C GLY A 207 -14.53 -7.76 -15.54
N LYS A 208 -15.18 -6.62 -15.26
CA LYS A 208 -16.33 -6.07 -15.98
C LYS A 208 -15.88 -5.36 -17.28
N LEU A 209 -15.11 -6.06 -18.13
CA LEU A 209 -14.42 -5.46 -19.29
C LEU A 209 -15.36 -4.76 -20.29
N LYS A 210 -16.58 -5.26 -20.49
CA LYS A 210 -17.58 -4.62 -21.36
C LYS A 210 -18.08 -3.29 -20.79
N GLN A 211 -18.23 -3.18 -19.47
CA GLN A 211 -18.66 -1.94 -18.81
C GLN A 211 -17.52 -0.91 -18.83
N ALA A 212 -16.28 -1.37 -18.56
CA ALA A 212 -15.10 -0.54 -18.69
C ALA A 212 -14.93 0.05 -20.10
N GLU A 213 -15.16 -0.75 -21.16
CA GLU A 213 -15.08 -0.27 -22.54
C GLU A 213 -16.14 0.80 -22.84
N LYS A 214 -17.37 0.61 -22.35
CA LYS A 214 -18.43 1.63 -22.44
C LYS A 214 -18.04 2.93 -21.75
N HIS A 215 -17.44 2.85 -20.56
CA HIS A 215 -16.98 4.04 -19.83
C HIS A 215 -15.83 4.74 -20.56
N LEU A 216 -14.84 4.01 -21.04
CA LEU A 216 -13.72 4.60 -21.79
C LEU A 216 -14.18 5.23 -23.11
N SER A 217 -15.11 4.59 -23.82
CA SER A 217 -15.73 5.16 -25.02
C SER A 217 -16.35 6.53 -24.74
N LYS A 218 -17.12 6.65 -23.65
CA LYS A 218 -17.66 7.95 -23.20
C LYS A 218 -16.55 8.94 -22.82
N ALA A 219 -15.54 8.52 -22.06
CA ALA A 219 -14.43 9.38 -21.65
C ALA A 219 -13.72 10.00 -22.85
N THR A 220 -13.49 9.23 -23.91
CA THR A 220 -12.79 9.69 -25.13
C THR A 220 -13.60 10.67 -25.99
N GLN A 221 -14.91 10.79 -25.77
CA GLN A 221 -15.78 11.73 -26.48
C GLN A 221 -15.89 13.09 -25.76
N ILE A 222 -15.40 13.19 -24.52
CA ILE A 222 -15.48 14.42 -23.72
C ILE A 222 -14.24 15.29 -23.99
N PRO A 223 -14.40 16.61 -24.21
CA PRO A 223 -13.27 17.53 -24.35
C PRO A 223 -12.28 17.43 -23.18
N ASN A 224 -10.99 17.57 -23.47
CA ASN A 224 -9.90 17.41 -22.49
C ASN A 224 -9.83 16.00 -21.87
N CYS A 225 -10.18 14.96 -22.64
CA CYS A 225 -10.00 13.58 -22.19
C CYS A 225 -8.52 13.30 -21.84
N LEU A 226 -8.31 12.48 -20.80
CA LEU A 226 -6.97 12.11 -20.37
C LEU A 226 -6.31 11.23 -21.46
N PRO A 227 -5.05 11.48 -21.86
CA PRO A 227 -4.34 10.64 -22.82
C PRO A 227 -4.32 9.15 -22.44
N GLN A 228 -4.25 8.86 -21.13
CA GLN A 228 -4.32 7.51 -20.58
C GLN A 228 -5.66 6.83 -20.89
N SER A 229 -6.77 7.58 -20.96
CA SER A 229 -8.08 7.03 -21.34
C SER A 229 -8.10 6.53 -22.78
N LEU A 230 -7.46 7.27 -23.70
CA LEU A 230 -7.37 6.87 -25.11
C LEU A 230 -6.57 5.57 -25.25
N ALA A 231 -5.37 5.52 -24.66
CA ALA A 231 -4.52 4.33 -24.70
C ALA A 231 -5.19 3.11 -24.05
N LEU A 232 -5.87 3.30 -22.93
CA LEU A 232 -6.59 2.24 -22.24
C LEU A 232 -7.80 1.76 -23.05
N HIS A 233 -8.54 2.66 -23.68
CA HIS A 233 -9.67 2.33 -24.55
C HIS A 233 -9.25 1.44 -25.71
N GLU A 234 -8.18 1.81 -26.41
CA GLU A 234 -7.67 1.06 -27.56
C GLU A 234 -7.23 -0.36 -27.15
N THR A 235 -6.47 -0.46 -26.06
CA THR A 235 -6.03 -1.74 -25.49
C THR A 235 -7.23 -2.62 -25.13
N LEU A 236 -8.23 -2.05 -24.45
CA LEU A 236 -9.38 -2.81 -23.97
C LEU A 236 -10.29 -3.27 -25.12
N ARG A 237 -10.49 -2.44 -26.14
CA ARG A 237 -11.32 -2.75 -27.32
C ARG A 237 -10.81 -4.01 -28.04
N THR A 238 -9.50 -4.12 -28.24
CA THR A 238 -8.91 -5.33 -28.86
C THR A 238 -9.12 -6.58 -28.01
N LYS A 239 -9.03 -6.46 -26.68
CA LYS A 239 -9.24 -7.57 -25.74
C LYS A 239 -10.71 -8.03 -25.74
N VAL A 240 -11.65 -7.10 -25.71
CA VAL A 240 -13.09 -7.41 -25.75
C VAL A 240 -13.48 -8.06 -27.08
N ALA A 241 -12.94 -7.60 -28.21
CA ALA A 241 -13.18 -8.21 -29.52
C ALA A 241 -12.72 -9.69 -29.57
N LYS A 242 -11.54 -10.00 -29.03
CA LYS A 242 -11.02 -11.37 -28.93
C LYS A 242 -11.93 -12.26 -28.06
N LEU A 243 -12.40 -11.74 -26.93
CA LEU A 243 -13.30 -12.47 -26.03
C LEU A 243 -14.64 -12.80 -26.68
N ASN A 244 -15.24 -11.83 -27.39
CA ASN A 244 -16.50 -12.05 -28.09
C ASN A 244 -16.35 -13.10 -29.20
N HIS A 245 -15.21 -13.12 -29.92
CA HIS A 245 -14.96 -14.13 -30.95
C HIS A 245 -14.82 -15.54 -30.36
N GLN A 246 -14.16 -15.68 -29.21
CA GLN A 246 -14.01 -16.97 -28.51
C GLN A 246 -15.33 -17.52 -27.96
N GLN A 247 -16.30 -16.67 -27.63
CA GLN A 247 -17.61 -17.07 -27.13
C GLN A 247 -18.60 -17.46 -28.25
N ALA A 248 -18.26 -17.15 -29.50
CA ALA A 248 -19.09 -17.41 -30.67
C ALA A 248 -18.72 -18.71 -31.42
N LEU A 249 -17.67 -19.41 -30.96
CA LEU A 249 -17.20 -20.72 -31.45
C LEU A 249 -17.65 -21.81 -30.47
#